data_AF-A0A1Y5FFY8-F1
#
_entry.id   AF-A0A1Y5FFY8-F1
#
_cell.length_a   1.000
_cell.length_b   1.000
_cell.length_c   1.000
_cell.angle_alpha   90.00
_cell.angle_beta   90.00
_cell.angle_gamma   90.00
#
_symmetry.space_group_name_H-M   'P 1'
#
loop_
_entity.id
_entity.type
_entity.pdbx_description
1 polymer ?
#
loop_
_entity_poly.entity_id
_entity_poly.type
_entity_poly.pdbx_seq_one_letter_code
_entity_poly.pdbx_strand_id
1 'polypeptide(L)' 'MRGIRSGILNLSLKDADELYACYMPFVENGGLFIPSRKQFSIGDEVFVLLELMEEDDKLPLTGKVIWVTPKGTAGNRK' A
#
# COMPACT_ATOMS: atom_id res chain seq x y z
N MET A 1 -14.52 -9.45 -16.03
CA MET A 1 -13.93 -9.91 -14.77
C MET A 1 -12.42 -10.06 -14.97
N ARG A 2 -11.63 -8.99 -14.76
CA ARG A 2 -10.16 -9.08 -14.87
C ARG A 2 -9.64 -9.63 -13.55
N GLY A 3 -9.00 -10.79 -13.64
CA GLY A 3 -8.71 -11.67 -12.53
C GLY A 3 -7.77 -11.12 -11.47
N ILE A 4 -7.97 -11.67 -10.28
CA ILE A 4 -7.07 -11.72 -9.13
C ILE A 4 -5.69 -12.21 -9.60
N ARG A 5 -4.87 -11.31 -10.17
CA ARG A 5 -3.53 -11.62 -10.70
C ARG A 5 -2.42 -10.89 -9.94
N SER A 6 -2.70 -10.44 -8.73
CA SER A 6 -1.62 -9.99 -7.85
C SER A 6 -1.73 -10.74 -6.53
N GLY A 7 -0.80 -11.66 -6.30
CA GLY A 7 -0.62 -12.28 -4.98
C GLY A 7 -0.39 -11.21 -3.90
N ILE A 8 -0.47 -11.64 -2.65
CA ILE A 8 -0.36 -10.83 -1.43
C ILE A 8 0.77 -9.79 -1.56
N LEU A 9 0.46 -8.54 -1.23
CA LEU A 9 1.45 -7.48 -1.05
C LEU A 9 1.91 -7.50 0.40
N ASN A 10 3.22 -7.56 0.62
CA ASN A 10 3.77 -7.42 1.96
C ASN A 10 4.28 -5.99 2.11
N LEU A 11 3.87 -5.29 3.16
CA LEU A 11 4.40 -4.01 3.57
C LEU A 11 4.89 -4.13 5.01
N SER A 12 6.13 -3.71 5.27
CA SER A 12 6.71 -3.68 6.62
C SER A 12 7.14 -2.25 6.89
N LEU A 13 6.65 -1.69 7.99
CA LEU A 13 6.94 -0.34 8.45
C LEU A 13 7.67 -0.44 9.79
N LYS A 14 8.92 0.02 9.81
CA LYS A 14 9.85 -0.26 10.93
C LYS A 14 9.82 0.78 12.04
N ASP A 15 9.27 1.96 11.76
CA ASP A 15 9.16 3.05 12.71
C ASP A 15 8.00 4.00 12.34
N ALA A 16 7.75 4.96 13.23
CA ALA A 16 6.67 5.93 13.09
C ALA A 16 6.88 6.87 11.90
N ASP A 17 8.13 7.17 11.55
CA ASP A 17 8.46 8.06 10.44
C ASP A 17 8.11 7.40 9.10
N GLU A 18 8.38 6.10 8.95
CA GLU A 18 8.01 5.32 7.76
C GLU A 18 6.49 5.20 7.63
N LEU A 19 5.79 4.90 8.73
CA LEU A 19 4.32 4.89 8.75
C LEU A 19 3.75 6.26 8.36
N TYR A 20 4.29 7.35 8.93
CA TYR A 20 3.84 8.69 8.61
C TYR A 20 4.08 9.05 7.14
N ALA A 21 5.22 8.63 6.56
CA ALA A 21 5.54 8.88 5.15
C ALA A 21 4.62 8.12 4.19
N CYS A 22 4.21 6.90 4.54
CA CYS A 22 3.32 6.09 3.72
C CYS A 22 1.83 6.39 3.95
N TYR A 23 1.45 6.92 5.11
CA TYR A 23 0.05 7.14 5.46
C TYR A 23 -0.59 8.32 4.71
N MET A 24 -1.82 8.11 4.24
CA MET A 24 -2.62 9.09 3.49
C MET A 24 -3.89 9.41 4.28
N PRO A 25 -3.85 10.35 5.25
CA PRO A 25 -4.96 10.63 6.16
C PRO A 25 -6.19 11.25 5.49
N PHE A 26 -6.02 11.84 4.30
CA PHE A 26 -7.09 12.51 3.55
C PHE A 26 -7.96 11.54 2.74
N VAL A 27 -7.61 10.25 2.71
CA VAL A 27 -8.38 9.21 2.04
C VAL A 27 -9.48 8.74 3.01
N GLU A 28 -10.70 8.58 2.51
CA GLU A 28 -11.80 8.02 3.30
C GLU A 28 -11.45 6.60 3.79
N ASN A 29 -11.61 6.35 5.09
CA ASN A 29 -11.17 5.12 5.78
C ASN A 29 -9.64 4.92 5.83
N GLY A 30 -8.87 5.98 5.53
CA GLY A 30 -7.41 5.95 5.50
C GLY A 30 -6.84 5.35 4.21
N GLY A 31 -5.58 5.65 3.94
CA GLY A 31 -4.85 5.09 2.81
C GLY A 31 -3.39 4.85 3.16
N LEU A 32 -2.77 3.91 2.45
CA LEU A 32 -1.34 3.63 2.53
C LEU A 32 -0.75 3.66 1.12
N PHE A 33 0.37 4.37 0.99
CA PHE A 33 1.23 4.26 -0.18
C PHE A 33 2.08 2.99 -0.06
N ILE A 34 2.00 2.12 -1.07
CA ILE A 34 2.76 0.86 -1.11
C ILE A 34 3.71 0.89 -2.32
N PRO A 35 5.03 1.06 -2.12
CA PRO A 35 5.98 1.00 -3.23
C PRO A 35 6.00 -0.42 -3.82
N SER A 36 5.68 -0.53 -5.11
CA SER A 36 5.67 -1.81 -5.82
C SER A 36 6.09 -1.69 -7.26
N ARG A 37 6.77 -2.73 -7.78
CA ARG A 37 7.05 -2.89 -9.22
C ARG A 37 5.92 -3.60 -9.95
N LYS A 38 4.95 -4.17 -9.22
CA LYS A 38 3.76 -4.78 -9.81
C LYS A 38 2.91 -3.69 -10.47
N GLN A 39 2.27 -4.03 -11.56
CA GLN A 39 1.38 -3.11 -12.27
C GLN A 39 -0.03 -3.27 -11.71
N PHE A 40 -0.62 -2.14 -11.31
CA PHE A 40 -1.99 -2.06 -10.82
C PHE A 40 -2.78 -1.07 -11.67
N SER A 41 -4.07 -1.32 -11.78
CA SER A 41 -5.05 -0.39 -12.32
C SER A 41 -5.83 0.25 -11.18
N ILE A 42 -6.29 1.48 -11.39
CA ILE A 42 -7.24 2.10 -10.46
C ILE A 42 -8.49 1.23 -10.40
N GLY A 43 -8.94 0.96 -9.18
CA GLY A 43 -10.08 0.12 -8.88
C GLY A 43 -9.74 -1.34 -8.58
N ASP A 44 -8.49 -1.77 -8.78
CA ASP A 44 -8.08 -3.13 -8.43
C ASP A 44 -8.24 -3.37 -6.92
N GLU A 45 -8.81 -4.52 -6.57
CA GLU A 45 -8.82 -5.02 -5.21
C GLU A 45 -7.48 -5.69 -4.90
N VAL A 46 -6.94 -5.40 -3.71
CA VAL A 46 -5.64 -5.91 -3.27
C VAL A 46 -5.73 -6.45 -1.86
N PHE A 47 -4.95 -7.51 -1.60
CA PHE A 47 -4.74 -8.03 -0.27
C PHE A 47 -3.32 -7.68 0.19
N VAL A 48 -3.22 -7.02 1.34
CA VAL A 48 -1.97 -6.55 1.93
C VAL A 48 -1.77 -7.24 3.26
N LEU A 49 -0.55 -7.68 3.52
CA LEU A 49 -0.11 -8.15 4.82
C LEU A 49 0.82 -7.08 5.38
N LEU A 50 0.33 -6.33 6.36
CA LEU A 50 1.01 -5.18 6.97
C LEU A 50 1.74 -5.62 8.25
N GLU A 51 2.99 -5.25 8.39
CA GLU A 51 3.81 -5.44 9.58
C GLU A 51 4.18 -4.07 10.14
N LEU A 52 3.84 -3.81 11.41
CA LEU A 52 4.05 -2.54 12.11
C LEU A 52 5.07 -2.73 13.23
N MET A 53 5.82 -1.68 13.58
CA MET A 53 6.93 -1.77 14.52
C MET A 53 6.59 -2.20 15.95
N GLU A 54 5.33 -2.04 16.36
CA GLU A 54 4.83 -2.35 17.71
C GLU A 54 3.85 -3.54 17.73
N GLU A 55 3.63 -4.17 16.58
CA GLU A 55 2.72 -5.30 16.45
C GLU A 55 3.53 -6.59 16.22
N ASP A 56 3.31 -7.59 17.07
CA ASP A 56 3.98 -8.90 16.95
C ASP A 56 3.47 -9.68 15.72
N ASP A 57 2.21 -9.46 15.35
CA ASP A 57 1.53 -10.17 14.26
C ASP A 57 1.32 -9.28 13.04
N LYS A 58 1.34 -9.92 11.87
CA LYS A 58 1.03 -9.24 10.61
C LYS A 58 -0.47 -9.05 10.46
N LEU A 59 -0.87 -7.83 10.12
CA LEU A 59 -2.26 -7.42 9.93
C LEU A 59 -2.69 -7.68 8.47
N PRO A 60 -3.64 -8.60 8.21
CA PRO A 60 -4.21 -8.78 6.88
C PRO A 60 -5.22 -7.67 6.57
N LEU A 61 -5.11 -7.05 5.40
CA LEU A 61 -5.94 -5.94 4.95
C LEU A 61 -6.44 -6.19 3.53
N THR A 62 -7.72 -5.92 3.28
CA THR A 62 -8.27 -5.81 1.93
C THR A 62 -8.42 -4.34 1.58
N GLY A 63 -7.85 -3.92 0.46
CA GLY A 63 -7.89 -2.54 0.01
C GLY A 63 -8.26 -2.42 -1.46
N LYS A 64 -8.45 -1.18 -1.91
CA LYS A 64 -8.69 -0.83 -3.31
C LYS A 64 -7.64 0.16 -3.78
N VAL A 65 -7.11 -0.05 -4.98
CA VAL A 65 -6.15 0.87 -5.60
C VAL A 65 -6.89 2.14 -6.04
N ILE A 66 -6.62 3.26 -5.37
CA ILE A 66 -7.22 4.56 -5.68
C ILE A 66 -6.24 5.53 -6.34
N TRP A 67 -4.94 5.23 -6.29
CA TRP A 67 -3.87 6.05 -6.86
C TRP A 67 -2.75 5.16 -7.39
N VAL A 68 -2.17 5.54 -8.54
CA VAL A 68 -0.99 4.87 -9.12
C VAL A 68 0.01 5.97 -9.50
N THR A 69 1.23 5.90 -8.98
CA THR A 69 2.31 6.82 -9.35
C THR A 69 2.97 6.37 -10.66
N PRO A 70 2.96 7.17 -11.74
CA PRO A 70 3.58 6.80 -13.02
C PRO A 70 5.10 6.71 -12.91
N LYS A 71 5.70 5.77 -13.66
CA LYS A 71 7.17 5.64 -13.78
C LYS A 71 7.75 6.95 -14.32
N GLY A 72 8.81 7.44 -13.67
CA GLY A 72 9.50 8.68 -14.05
C GLY A 72 9.03 9.93 -13.30
N THR A 73 8.07 9.81 -12.38
CA THR A 73 7.66 10.93 -11.51
C THR A 73 8.67 11.08 -10.37
N ALA A 74 9.46 12.16 -10.36
CA ALA A 74 10.42 12.49 -9.30
C ALA A 74 9.76 13.09 -8.04
N GLY A 75 8.58 12.57 -7.67
CA GLY A 75 7.86 12.96 -6.46
C GLY A 75 8.26 12.05 -5.32
N ASN A 76 9.00 12.60 -4.37
CA ASN A 76 9.78 11.95 -3.32
C ASN A 76 8.95 11.21 -2.24
N ARG A 77 7.95 10.41 -2.61
CA ARG A 77 7.23 9.52 -1.68
C ARG A 77 7.92 8.16 -1.70
N LYS A 78 8.64 7.87 -0.63
CA LYS A 78 9.15 6.53 -0.34
C LYS A 78 7.98 5.66 0.14
#